data_AF-A0A6J4U0W3-F1
#
_entry.id   AF-A0A6J4U0W3-F1
#
_cell.length_a   1.000
_cell.length_b   1.000
_cell.length_c   1.000
_cell.angle_alpha   90.00
_cell.angle_beta   90.00
_cell.angle_gamma   90.00
#
_symmetry.space_group_name_H-M   'P 1'
#
loop_
_entity.id
_entity.type
_entity.pdbx_description
1 polymer ?
#
loop_
_entity_poly.entity_id
_entity_poly.type
_entity_poly.pdbx_seq_one_letter_code
_entity_poly.pdbx_strand_id
1 'polypeptide(L)'
;MGFDRSRTAWFAAADSARWSLPPRGGRRLMVLLGRALTRRCPYSGARGVYRNWWSLRERCPQCGVLFEREEGYLVGVYAVNLIGAEFLGFGIVLALLLASDLSTLAIQIAAIALGIALPVIGYPFAAALWITIDLMLDPPEPALALARAEAAAPSPRTVRSTPAASRPAPAAIPPAPAADGAGATSAPTAPPAPDPRVPEP
;
A
#
# COMPACT_ATOMS: atom_id res chain seq x y z
N MET A 1 -22.06 8.64 23.42
CA MET A 1 -21.11 8.09 22.43
C MET A 1 -21.89 7.77 21.17
N GLY A 2 -22.10 8.77 20.31
CA GLY A 2 -22.76 8.59 19.03
C GLY A 2 -21.73 8.10 18.02
N PHE A 3 -21.96 6.93 17.44
CA PHE A 3 -21.20 6.47 16.28
C PHE A 3 -21.51 7.45 15.13
N ASP A 4 -20.58 8.35 14.84
CA ASP A 4 -20.75 9.37 13.82
C ASP A 4 -21.10 8.71 12.48
N ARG A 5 -22.26 9.05 11.93
CA ARG A 5 -22.77 8.53 10.66
C ARG A 5 -21.85 8.94 9.48
N SER A 6 -20.97 9.93 9.67
CA SER A 6 -19.89 10.26 8.74
C SER A 6 -18.86 9.11 8.62
N ARG A 7 -18.60 8.36 9.72
CA ARG A 7 -17.60 7.29 9.75
C ARG A 7 -17.92 6.11 8.84
N THR A 8 -19.20 5.79 8.68
CA THR A 8 -19.64 4.63 7.88
C THR A 8 -19.69 4.94 6.38
N ALA A 9 -19.93 6.19 5.99
CA ALA A 9 -20.09 6.58 4.59
C ALA A 9 -18.79 6.47 3.76
N TRP A 10 -17.63 6.74 4.36
CA TRP A 10 -16.34 6.63 3.66
C TRP A 10 -15.81 5.20 3.57
N PHE A 11 -16.14 4.33 4.54
CA PHE A 11 -15.86 2.89 4.41
C PHE A 11 -16.76 2.19 3.39
N ALA A 12 -18.00 2.68 3.19
CA ALA A 12 -18.95 2.03 2.30
C ALA A 12 -18.43 1.86 0.86
N ALA A 13 -17.52 2.72 0.41
CA ALA A 13 -16.87 2.63 -0.90
C ALA A 13 -15.49 1.95 -0.87
N ALA A 14 -14.95 1.66 0.31
CA ALA A 14 -13.66 1.00 0.47
C ALA A 14 -13.83 -0.52 0.56
N ASP A 15 -13.22 -1.25 -0.37
CA ASP A 15 -13.24 -2.71 -0.36
C ASP A 15 -12.14 -3.24 0.59
N SER A 16 -12.54 -3.54 1.83
CA SER A 16 -11.64 -4.07 2.86
C SER A 16 -11.09 -5.47 2.54
N ALA A 17 -11.75 -6.24 1.66
CA ALA A 17 -11.24 -7.54 1.21
C ALA A 17 -9.95 -7.39 0.39
N ARG A 18 -9.71 -6.21 -0.17
CA ARG A 18 -8.52 -5.87 -0.96
C ARG A 18 -7.37 -5.33 -0.12
N TRP A 19 -7.53 -5.21 1.19
CA TRP A 19 -6.47 -4.73 2.06
C TRP A 19 -5.46 -5.82 2.33
N SER A 20 -4.18 -5.50 2.10
CA SER A 20 -3.06 -6.42 2.30
C SER A 20 -2.21 -5.92 3.47
N LEU A 21 -2.84 -5.81 4.64
CA LEU A 21 -2.17 -5.32 5.84
C LEU A 21 -1.31 -6.44 6.46
N PRO A 22 -0.01 -6.18 6.69
CA PRO A 22 0.84 -7.15 7.36
C PRO A 22 0.50 -7.33 8.85
N PRO A 23 0.88 -8.49 9.43
CA PRO A 23 0.84 -8.79 10.87
C PRO A 23 1.29 -7.64 11.77
N ARG A 24 0.61 -7.40 12.89
CA ARG A 24 1.06 -6.37 13.85
C ARG A 24 2.46 -6.67 14.38
N GLY A 25 3.26 -5.62 14.56
CA GLY A 25 4.64 -5.69 15.03
C GLY A 25 5.62 -4.95 14.11
N GLY A 26 6.92 -5.07 14.38
CA GLY A 26 7.97 -4.35 13.64
C GLY A 26 7.96 -4.63 12.13
N ARG A 27 7.59 -5.84 11.72
CA ARG A 27 7.47 -6.21 10.30
C ARG A 27 6.40 -5.39 9.57
N ARG A 28 5.28 -5.04 10.23
CA ARG A 28 4.26 -4.19 9.62
C ARG A 28 4.75 -2.78 9.42
N LEU A 29 5.43 -2.21 10.42
CA LEU A 29 6.05 -0.90 10.28
C LEU A 29 6.99 -0.87 9.06
N MET A 30 7.90 -1.86 8.94
CA MET A 30 8.84 -1.92 7.82
C MET A 30 8.15 -2.03 6.45
N VAL A 31 7.12 -2.87 6.33
CA VAL A 31 6.39 -3.02 5.06
C VAL A 31 5.61 -1.74 4.71
N LEU A 32 4.95 -1.12 5.68
CA LEU A 32 4.17 0.09 5.44
C LEU A 32 5.08 1.30 5.15
N LEU A 33 6.21 1.43 5.85
CA LEU A 33 7.24 2.42 5.52
C LEU A 33 7.78 2.20 4.10
N GLY A 34 8.04 0.95 3.70
CA GLY A 34 8.41 0.62 2.32
C GLY A 34 7.35 1.03 1.30
N ARG A 35 6.05 0.87 1.62
CA ARG A 35 4.96 1.36 0.78
C ARG A 35 4.93 2.89 0.71
N ALA A 36 5.14 3.58 1.82
CA ALA A 36 5.21 5.04 1.87
C ALA A 36 6.37 5.59 1.03
N LEU A 37 7.57 5.02 1.20
CA LEU A 37 8.77 5.36 0.43
C LEU A 37 8.63 5.04 -1.07
N THR A 38 7.77 4.09 -1.44
CA THR A 38 7.50 3.78 -2.85
C THR A 38 6.22 4.44 -3.38
N ARG A 39 5.61 5.36 -2.62
CA ARG A 39 4.38 6.10 -2.97
C ARG A 39 3.22 5.17 -3.36
N ARG A 40 3.10 4.04 -2.64
CA ARG A 40 2.05 3.04 -2.81
C ARG A 40 0.98 3.20 -1.75
N CYS A 41 -0.20 2.64 -2.02
CA CYS A 41 -1.31 2.65 -1.07
C CYS A 41 -0.90 1.89 0.21
N PRO A 42 -1.00 2.49 1.41
CA PRO A 42 -0.66 1.80 2.66
C PRO A 42 -1.54 0.58 2.94
N TYR A 43 -2.82 0.64 2.55
CA TYR A 43 -3.81 -0.42 2.77
C TYR A 43 -3.58 -1.63 1.87
N SER A 44 -3.57 -1.43 0.55
CA SER A 44 -3.53 -2.54 -0.42
C SER A 44 -2.16 -2.76 -1.07
N GLY A 45 -1.24 -1.80 -0.97
CA GLY A 45 0.04 -1.83 -1.68
C GLY A 45 -0.04 -1.47 -3.17
N ALA A 46 -1.23 -1.04 -3.65
CA ALA A 46 -1.44 -0.66 -5.04
C ALA A 46 -0.58 0.55 -5.48
N ARG A 47 -0.24 0.57 -6.77
CA ARG A 47 0.43 1.70 -7.44
C ARG A 47 -0.62 2.64 -8.07
N GLY A 48 -0.16 3.77 -8.63
CA GLY A 48 -1.03 4.72 -9.35
C GLY A 48 -1.91 5.58 -8.44
N VAL A 49 -1.58 5.64 -7.15
CA VAL A 49 -2.26 6.45 -6.14
C VAL A 49 -2.07 7.94 -6.39
N TYR A 50 -0.95 8.30 -6.99
CA TYR A 50 -0.62 9.64 -7.42
C TYR A 50 -0.88 9.77 -8.93
N ARG A 51 -1.58 10.83 -9.37
CA ARG A 51 -1.78 11.13 -10.80
C ARG A 51 -0.50 11.71 -11.43
N ASN A 52 0.21 12.52 -10.67
CA ASN A 52 1.50 13.11 -10.99
C ASN A 52 2.31 13.22 -9.68
N TRP A 53 3.48 13.86 -9.68
CA TRP A 53 4.31 13.95 -8.47
C TRP A 53 3.61 14.59 -7.26
N TRP A 54 2.70 15.54 -7.51
CA TRP A 54 2.08 16.41 -6.50
C TRP A 54 0.66 15.99 -6.13
N SER A 55 -0.05 15.39 -7.08
CA SER A 55 -1.48 15.13 -6.98
C SER A 55 -1.70 13.71 -6.50
N LEU A 56 -1.91 13.58 -5.19
CA LEU A 56 -2.53 12.40 -4.60
C LEU A 56 -3.99 12.34 -5.07
N ARG A 57 -4.44 11.18 -5.53
CA ARG A 57 -5.88 10.97 -5.82
C ARG A 57 -6.65 11.04 -4.52
N GLU A 58 -7.89 11.49 -4.54
CA GLU A 58 -8.77 11.43 -3.36
C GLU A 58 -8.96 10.00 -2.86
N ARG A 59 -9.11 9.05 -3.80
CA ARG A 59 -9.34 7.64 -3.51
C ARG A 59 -8.29 6.74 -4.16
N CYS A 60 -7.99 5.62 -3.49
CA CYS A 60 -7.18 4.57 -4.09
C CYS A 60 -7.95 3.91 -5.25
N PRO A 61 -7.35 3.78 -6.45
CA PRO A 61 -8.02 3.16 -7.60
C PRO A 61 -8.28 1.66 -7.43
N GLN A 62 -7.68 1.04 -6.42
CA GLN A 62 -7.71 -0.42 -6.24
C GLN A 62 -8.57 -0.84 -5.05
N CYS A 63 -8.42 -0.21 -3.88
CA CYS A 63 -9.21 -0.54 -2.69
C CYS A 63 -10.26 0.52 -2.33
N GLY A 64 -10.37 1.63 -3.06
CA GLY A 64 -11.41 2.64 -2.86
C GLY A 64 -11.25 3.53 -1.62
N VAL A 65 -10.21 3.30 -0.80
CA VAL A 65 -9.99 4.07 0.43
C VAL A 65 -9.83 5.55 0.12
N LEU A 66 -10.53 6.39 0.88
CA LEU A 66 -10.43 7.84 0.83
C LEU A 66 -9.20 8.29 1.65
N PHE A 67 -8.29 9.04 1.02
CA PHE A 67 -7.08 9.49 1.70
C PHE A 67 -7.33 10.70 2.59
N GLU A 68 -8.10 11.68 2.12
CA GLU A 68 -8.51 12.83 2.92
C GLU A 68 -9.85 12.51 3.59
N ARG A 69 -9.79 12.00 4.82
CA ARG A 69 -10.97 11.50 5.55
C ARG A 69 -11.82 12.62 6.16
N GLU A 70 -11.15 13.67 6.64
CA GLU A 70 -11.74 14.76 7.39
C GLU A 70 -11.06 16.08 7.00
N GLU A 71 -11.78 17.19 7.15
CA GLU A 71 -11.18 18.51 6.99
C GLU A 71 -10.01 18.67 7.97
N GLY A 72 -8.86 19.10 7.47
CA GLY A 72 -7.64 19.22 8.26
C GLY A 72 -6.82 17.93 8.38
N TYR A 73 -7.23 16.81 7.77
CA TYR A 73 -6.41 15.60 7.71
C TYR A 73 -5.01 15.85 7.12
N LEU A 74 -4.91 16.80 6.18
CA LEU A 74 -3.65 17.18 5.54
C LEU A 74 -2.69 17.96 6.45
N VAL A 75 -3.14 18.44 7.62
CA VAL A 75 -2.25 19.11 8.59
C VAL A 75 -1.11 18.20 9.00
N GLY A 76 -1.39 16.90 9.20
CA GLY A 76 -0.35 15.93 9.54
C GLY A 76 0.62 15.66 8.38
N VAL A 77 0.17 15.78 7.13
CA VAL A 77 1.06 15.72 5.96
C VAL A 77 2.10 16.84 6.00
N TYR A 78 1.66 18.07 6.30
CA TYR A 78 2.57 19.21 6.41
C TYR A 78 3.54 19.05 7.59
N ALA A 79 3.04 18.57 8.74
CA ALA A 79 3.89 18.33 9.90
C ALA A 79 5.00 17.30 9.60
N VAL A 80 4.64 16.15 9.01
CA VAL A 80 5.62 15.11 8.62
C VAL A 80 6.61 15.64 7.58
N ASN A 81 6.12 16.43 6.61
CA ASN A 81 6.98 17.00 5.57
C ASN A 81 8.00 17.98 6.13
N LEU A 82 7.56 18.90 7.00
CA LEU A 82 8.43 19.90 7.62
C LEU A 82 9.45 19.27 8.54
N ILE A 83 9.03 18.35 9.43
CA ILE A 83 9.95 17.61 10.30
C ILE A 83 10.98 16.87 9.46
N GLY A 84 10.56 16.10 8.46
CA GLY A 84 11.48 15.33 7.61
C GLY A 84 12.46 16.23 6.85
N ALA A 85 11.97 17.30 6.25
CA ALA A 85 12.79 18.25 5.49
C ALA A 85 13.78 19.00 6.39
N GLU A 86 13.37 19.42 7.59
CA GLU A 86 14.19 20.18 8.51
C GLU A 86 15.33 19.32 9.09
N PHE A 87 15.03 18.11 9.59
CA PHE A 87 16.07 17.22 10.11
C PHE A 87 17.05 16.79 9.02
N LEU A 88 16.56 16.48 7.82
CA LEU A 88 17.42 16.10 6.70
C LEU A 88 18.26 17.28 6.20
N GLY A 89 17.65 18.45 6.01
CA GLY A 89 18.31 19.67 5.57
C GLY A 89 19.35 20.14 6.59
N PHE A 90 18.99 20.19 7.87
CA PHE A 90 19.91 20.49 8.96
C PHE A 90 21.07 19.51 8.99
N GLY A 91 20.82 18.21 8.89
CA GLY A 91 21.87 17.19 8.86
C GLY A 91 22.85 17.38 7.69
N ILE A 92 22.34 17.69 6.49
CA ILE A 92 23.18 17.95 5.31
C ILE A 92 24.00 19.24 5.50
N VAL A 93 23.37 20.33 5.94
CA VAL A 93 24.07 21.62 6.16
C VAL A 93 25.13 21.48 7.25
N LEU A 94 24.82 20.77 8.34
CA LEU A 94 25.78 20.49 9.41
C LEU A 94 26.95 19.65 8.89
N ALA A 95 26.69 18.64 8.06
CA ALA A 95 27.75 17.85 7.43
C ALA A 95 28.62 18.71 6.50
N LEU A 96 28.03 19.59 5.68
CA LEU A 96 28.79 20.53 4.84
C LEU A 96 29.67 21.45 5.70
N LEU A 97 29.14 21.97 6.81
CA LEU A 97 29.87 22.85 7.70
C LEU A 97 31.07 22.16 8.37
N LEU A 98 30.95 20.88 8.70
CA LEU A 98 31.98 20.12 9.41
C LEU A 98 32.98 19.40 8.50
N ALA A 99 32.60 19.08 7.27
CA ALA A 99 33.36 18.19 6.39
C ALA A 99 33.76 18.83 5.04
N SER A 100 33.52 20.12 4.83
CA SER A 100 33.91 20.82 3.60
C SER A 100 34.55 22.18 3.86
N ASP A 101 35.44 22.60 2.97
CA ASP A 101 36.05 23.94 2.96
C ASP A 101 35.21 24.96 2.15
N LEU A 102 33.89 24.74 2.07
CA LEU A 102 32.99 25.65 1.37
C LEU A 102 32.95 27.01 2.04
N SER A 103 32.84 28.07 1.25
CA SER A 103 32.62 29.41 1.78
C SER A 103 31.28 29.50 2.52
N THR A 104 31.19 30.39 3.51
CA THR A 104 29.94 30.65 4.25
C THR A 104 28.77 30.98 3.32
N LEU A 105 29.04 31.71 2.23
CA LEU A 105 28.04 32.02 1.21
C LEU A 105 27.54 30.77 0.50
N ALA A 106 28.44 29.85 0.12
CA ALA A 106 28.04 28.59 -0.52
C ALA A 106 27.17 27.73 0.40
N ILE A 107 27.50 27.66 1.69
CA ILE A 107 26.70 26.93 2.69
C ILE A 107 25.31 27.58 2.88
N GLN A 108 25.22 28.91 2.92
CA GLN A 108 23.93 29.61 2.99
C GLN A 108 23.07 29.35 1.76
N ILE A 109 23.66 29.40 0.56
CA ILE A 109 22.95 29.08 -0.69
C ILE A 109 22.45 27.63 -0.65
N ALA A 110 23.28 26.68 -0.21
CA ALA A 110 22.89 25.29 -0.07
C ALA A 110 21.74 25.12 0.95
N ALA A 111 21.79 25.80 2.09
CA ALA A 111 20.75 25.76 3.10
C ALA A 111 19.40 26.27 2.58
N ILE A 112 19.39 27.41 1.87
CA ILE A 112 18.18 27.97 1.24
C ILE A 112 17.66 27.01 0.17
N ALA A 113 18.54 26.51 -0.70
CA ALA A 113 18.16 25.57 -1.76
C ALA A 113 17.54 24.30 -1.18
N LEU A 114 18.14 23.71 -0.14
CA LEU A 114 17.61 22.52 0.53
C LEU A 114 16.28 22.82 1.27
N GLY A 115 16.18 23.97 1.94
CA GLY A 115 14.97 24.39 2.64
C GLY A 115 13.75 24.54 1.72
N ILE A 116 13.96 24.83 0.43
CA ILE A 116 12.91 24.87 -0.58
C ILE A 116 12.75 23.49 -1.24
N ALA A 117 13.84 22.88 -1.69
CA ALA A 117 13.78 21.65 -2.48
C ALA A 117 13.28 20.44 -1.69
N LEU A 118 13.69 20.29 -0.43
CA LEU A 118 13.32 19.14 0.39
C LEU A 118 11.81 19.05 0.68
N PRO A 119 11.11 20.10 1.18
CA PRO A 119 9.67 19.99 1.42
C PRO A 119 8.88 19.88 0.11
N VAL A 120 9.37 20.50 -0.97
CA VAL A 120 8.79 20.37 -2.31
C VAL A 120 8.90 18.90 -2.74
N ILE A 121 10.10 18.35 -2.88
CA ILE A 121 10.29 16.96 -3.33
C ILE A 121 9.69 15.94 -2.34
N GLY A 122 9.70 16.26 -1.05
CA GLY A 122 9.26 15.42 0.07
C GLY A 122 7.76 15.25 0.21
N TYR A 123 6.95 16.19 -0.30
CA TYR A 123 5.50 16.19 -0.15
C TYR A 123 4.79 14.84 -0.42
N PRO A 124 5.00 14.16 -1.57
CA PRO A 124 4.34 12.87 -1.82
C PRO A 124 4.77 11.78 -0.83
N PHE A 125 6.01 11.80 -0.36
CA PHE A 125 6.47 10.85 0.65
C PHE A 125 5.85 11.15 2.01
N ALA A 126 5.78 12.43 2.39
CA ALA A 126 5.13 12.87 3.61
C ALA A 126 3.64 12.50 3.64
N ALA A 127 2.94 12.66 2.51
CA ALA A 127 1.53 12.27 2.41
C ALA A 127 1.36 10.76 2.62
N ALA A 128 2.14 9.94 1.91
CA ALA A 128 2.06 8.48 2.06
C ALA A 128 2.49 8.00 3.46
N LEU A 129 3.47 8.68 4.08
CA LEU A 129 3.94 8.40 5.42
C LEU A 129 2.91 8.80 6.48
N TRP A 130 2.27 9.96 6.35
CA TRP A 130 1.21 10.40 7.24
C TRP A 130 0.05 9.40 7.26
N ILE A 131 -0.45 8.99 6.09
CA ILE A 131 -1.53 7.98 6.00
C ILE A 131 -1.12 6.66 6.66
N THR A 132 0.16 6.30 6.55
CA THR A 132 0.71 5.11 7.21
C THR A 132 0.74 5.26 8.73
N ILE A 133 1.20 6.40 9.25
CA ILE A 133 1.23 6.72 10.68
C ILE A 133 -0.19 6.69 11.24
N ASP A 134 -1.09 7.40 10.59
CA ASP A 134 -2.50 7.47 10.96
C ASP A 134 -3.17 6.09 10.96
N LEU A 135 -2.94 5.25 9.95
CA LEU A 135 -3.40 3.85 9.93
C LEU A 135 -2.85 3.01 11.09
N MET A 136 -1.67 3.35 11.63
CA MET A 136 -1.11 2.67 12.79
C MET A 136 -1.71 3.18 14.10
N LEU A 137 -2.01 4.48 14.18
CA LEU A 137 -2.60 5.12 15.37
C LEU A 137 -4.09 4.80 15.50
N ASP A 138 -4.86 4.93 14.42
CA ASP A 138 -6.29 4.66 14.37
C ASP A 138 -6.60 3.65 13.24
N PRO A 139 -6.31 2.35 13.45
CA PRO A 139 -6.64 1.33 12.49
C PRO A 139 -8.16 1.16 12.38
N PRO A 140 -8.70 1.04 11.16
CA PRO A 140 -10.14 0.89 10.94
C PRO A 140 -10.69 -0.42 11.53
N GLU A 141 -11.97 -0.46 11.89
CA GLU A 141 -12.65 -1.64 12.47
C GLU A 141 -12.42 -2.96 11.70
N PRO A 142 -12.55 -3.02 10.36
CA PRO A 142 -12.18 -4.23 9.62
C PRO A 142 -10.71 -4.63 9.80
N ALA A 143 -9.78 -3.67 9.91
CA ALA A 143 -8.39 -3.98 10.24
C ALA A 143 -8.21 -4.44 11.70
N LEU A 144 -9.02 -3.93 12.63
CA LEU A 144 -9.08 -4.43 14.00
C LEU A 144 -9.59 -5.87 14.04
N ALA A 145 -10.63 -6.19 13.26
CA ALA A 145 -11.18 -7.54 13.16
C ALA A 145 -10.14 -8.52 12.60
N LEU A 146 -9.44 -8.15 11.52
CA LEU A 146 -8.30 -8.91 10.99
C LEU A 146 -7.22 -9.14 12.06
N ALA A 147 -6.89 -8.10 12.83
CA ALA A 147 -5.85 -8.21 13.84
C ALA A 147 -6.30 -8.94 15.11
N ARG A 148 -7.59 -8.93 15.46
CA ARG A 148 -8.17 -9.77 16.53
C ARG A 148 -8.17 -11.23 16.13
N ALA A 149 -8.55 -11.54 14.89
CA ALA A 149 -8.45 -12.88 14.32
C ALA A 149 -7.00 -13.39 14.36
N GLU A 150 -6.03 -12.51 14.09
CA GLU A 150 -4.61 -12.82 14.22
C GLU A 150 -4.16 -13.08 15.67
N ALA A 151 -4.56 -12.22 16.62
CA ALA A 151 -4.23 -12.42 18.04
C ALA A 151 -4.87 -13.69 18.61
N ALA A 152 -6.02 -14.10 18.07
CA ALA A 152 -6.68 -15.37 18.39
C ALA A 152 -6.06 -16.57 17.67
N ALA A 153 -5.33 -16.35 16.58
CA ALA A 153 -4.64 -17.43 15.87
C ALA A 153 -3.48 -17.95 16.73
N PRO A 154 -3.34 -19.28 16.92
CA PRO A 154 -2.22 -19.82 17.66
C PRO A 154 -0.92 -19.41 16.97
N SER A 155 0.05 -18.96 17.79
CA SER A 155 1.40 -18.62 17.33
C SER A 155 1.87 -19.67 16.33
N PRO A 156 2.37 -19.29 15.14
CA PRO A 156 2.95 -20.25 14.22
C PRO A 156 4.20 -20.80 14.90
N ARG A 157 4.01 -21.85 15.71
CA ARG A 157 5.08 -22.76 16.07
C ARG A 157 5.75 -23.07 14.76
N THR A 158 7.02 -22.68 14.65
CA THR A 158 7.93 -23.07 13.59
C THR A 158 7.60 -24.52 13.25
N VAL A 159 6.89 -24.71 12.13
CA VAL A 159 6.76 -26.03 11.53
C VAL A 159 8.18 -26.34 11.13
N ARG A 160 8.90 -27.01 12.03
CA ARG A 160 10.20 -27.57 11.75
C ARG A 160 9.94 -28.45 10.54
N SER A 161 10.42 -28.01 9.37
CA SER A 161 10.30 -28.77 8.14
C SER A 161 10.92 -30.12 8.41
N THR A 162 10.08 -31.14 8.61
CA THR A 162 10.52 -32.52 8.57
C THR A 162 11.25 -32.67 7.23
N PRO A 163 12.52 -33.10 7.19
CA PRO A 163 13.19 -33.32 5.93
C PRO A 163 12.29 -34.26 5.12
N ALA A 164 11.98 -33.86 3.90
CA ALA A 164 11.22 -34.68 2.98
C ALA A 164 11.91 -36.05 2.90
N ALA A 165 11.32 -37.07 3.52
CA ALA A 165 11.66 -38.44 3.24
C ALA A 165 11.50 -38.61 1.73
N SER A 166 12.60 -38.95 1.07
CA SER A 166 12.70 -39.17 -0.36
C SER A 166 11.53 -40.04 -0.82
N ARG A 167 10.63 -39.47 -1.64
CA ARG A 167 9.62 -40.26 -2.35
C ARG A 167 10.37 -41.27 -3.22
N PRO A 168 10.09 -42.57 -3.12
CA PRO A 168 10.57 -43.52 -4.12
C PRO A 168 9.98 -43.16 -5.49
N ALA A 169 10.78 -43.35 -6.53
CA ALA A 169 10.44 -43.04 -7.91
C ALA A 169 9.12 -43.73 -8.33
N PRO A 170 8.23 -43.06 -9.09
CA PRO A 170 7.03 -43.70 -9.58
C PRO A 170 7.38 -44.86 -10.53
N ALA A 171 6.80 -46.03 -10.25
CA ALA A 171 6.89 -47.19 -11.13
C ALA A 171 6.31 -46.86 -12.51
N ALA A 172 6.97 -47.37 -13.55
CA ALA A 172 6.61 -47.16 -14.95
C ALA A 172 5.15 -47.60 -15.22
N ILE A 173 4.38 -46.70 -15.83
CA ILE A 173 3.02 -46.97 -16.31
C ILE A 173 3.14 -47.75 -17.63
N PRO A 174 2.47 -48.91 -17.79
CA PRO A 174 2.46 -49.62 -19.07
C PRO A 174 1.68 -48.83 -20.15
N PRO A 175 2.01 -48.99 -21.45
CA PRO A 175 1.39 -48.21 -22.51
C PRO A 175 -0.11 -48.53 -22.67
N ALA A 176 -0.88 -47.48 -22.95
CA ALA A 176 -2.33 -47.54 -23.16
C ALA A 176 -2.70 -48.34 -24.43
N PRO A 177 -3.84 -49.06 -24.44
CA PRO A 177 -4.36 -49.70 -25.64
C PRO A 177 -4.91 -48.68 -26.65
N ALA A 178 -4.79 -49.05 -27.93
CA ALA A 178 -5.23 -48.26 -29.08
C ALA A 178 -6.75 -48.07 -29.14
N ALA A 179 -7.12 -47.00 -29.84
CA ALA A 179 -8.41 -46.32 -29.96
C ALA A 179 -9.61 -47.18 -30.39
N ASP A 180 -10.82 -46.64 -30.16
CA ASP A 180 -11.88 -46.61 -31.17
C ASP A 180 -12.93 -45.53 -30.88
N GLY A 181 -13.30 -44.79 -31.94
CA GLY A 181 -14.70 -44.50 -32.26
C GLY A 181 -15.44 -43.32 -31.59
N ALA A 182 -15.68 -42.29 -32.41
CA ALA A 182 -16.95 -41.58 -32.60
C ALA A 182 -17.62 -40.85 -31.42
N GLY A 183 -17.80 -39.53 -31.59
CA GLY A 183 -18.75 -38.75 -30.79
C GLY A 183 -18.63 -37.25 -31.02
N ALA A 184 -19.21 -36.76 -32.12
CA ALA A 184 -19.40 -35.32 -32.34
C ALA A 184 -20.39 -34.76 -31.31
N THR A 185 -19.98 -33.76 -30.54
CA THR A 185 -20.91 -32.85 -29.85
C THR A 185 -20.40 -31.41 -29.93
N SER A 186 -21.35 -30.56 -30.32
CA SER A 186 -21.27 -29.17 -30.72
C SER A 186 -20.86 -28.20 -29.60
N ALA A 187 -20.10 -27.17 -29.97
CA ALA A 187 -19.76 -26.01 -29.14
C ALA A 187 -21.00 -25.12 -28.88
N PRO A 188 -21.14 -24.51 -27.69
CA PRO A 188 -22.15 -23.49 -27.45
C PRO A 188 -21.71 -22.13 -28.03
N THR A 189 -22.58 -21.57 -28.88
CA THR A 189 -22.52 -20.22 -29.47
C THR A 189 -22.58 -19.13 -28.40
N ALA A 190 -21.68 -18.15 -28.48
CA ALA A 190 -21.67 -16.98 -27.62
C ALA A 190 -22.89 -16.06 -27.86
N PRO A 191 -23.45 -15.40 -26.83
CA PRO A 191 -24.53 -14.44 -27.01
C PRO A 191 -24.05 -13.13 -27.69
N PRO A 192 -24.91 -12.47 -28.49
CA PRO A 192 -24.57 -11.22 -29.16
C PRO A 192 -24.47 -10.04 -28.19
N ALA A 193 -23.62 -9.07 -28.55
CA ALA A 193 -23.38 -7.85 -27.79
C ALA A 193 -24.63 -6.92 -27.72
N PRO A 194 -24.81 -6.17 -26.62
CA PRO A 194 -25.95 -5.26 -26.45
C PRO A 194 -25.89 -4.02 -27.37
N ASP A 195 -27.07 -3.60 -27.85
CA ASP A 195 -27.30 -2.47 -28.76
C ASP A 195 -27.14 -1.11 -28.03
N PRO A 196 -26.28 -0.19 -28.52
CA PRO A 196 -26.01 1.09 -27.86
C PRO A 196 -27.15 2.12 -27.91
N ARG A 197 -28.34 1.79 -28.41
CA ARG A 197 -29.46 2.76 -28.57
C ARG A 197 -30.59 2.66 -27.55
N VAL A 198 -30.48 1.81 -26.54
CA VAL A 198 -31.51 1.69 -25.49
C VAL A 198 -31.04 2.42 -24.23
N PRO A 199 -31.63 3.58 -23.86
CA PRO A 199 -31.48 4.12 -22.52
C PRO A 199 -32.24 3.24 -21.53
N GLU A 200 -31.54 2.73 -20.52
CA GLU A 200 -32.12 1.94 -19.42
C GLU A 200 -33.05 2.80 -18.53
N PRO A 201 -34.10 2.19 -17.92
CA PRO A 201 -35.08 2.86 -17.07
C PRO A 201 -34.56 3.26 -15.69
#